data_AF-A0A3D2VXI4-F1
#
_entry.id   AF-A0A3D2VXI4-F1
#
_cell.length_a   1.000
_cell.length_b   1.000
_cell.length_c   1.000
_cell.angle_alpha   90.00
_cell.angle_beta   90.00
_cell.angle_gamma   90.00
#
_symmetry.space_group_name_H-M   'P 1'
#
loop_
_entity.id
_entity.type
_entity.pdbx_description
1 polymer ?
#
loop_
_entity_poly.entity_id
_entity_poly.type
_entity_poly.pdbx_seq_one_letter_code
_entity_poly.pdbx_strand_id
1 'polypeptide(L)'
;EALILLLPADHLIADRAAFLAAVVRAAPFARQRVITFGMAPDRPATGYGYIRSGEPLGDGVLAIAAFREKPDADTARDYLTEGGYYWNAGMFLFHPQVMFEEFAASSDIRDGALAALHTARRTGAEIFLDAAAFAATPSLPLDTALMEKTARGAVVPCAIGWADVGAWDEVWCHSNKDDQGNVRHGAVVAIDAANNLIRAEGMKVCVAGISDLIVIATPEAVIVLPRDRAQDVKALRELATRVA
;
A
#
# COMPACT_ATOMS: atom_id res chain seq x y z
N GLU A 1 -8.28 -23.49 15.15
CA GLU A 1 -7.17 -22.52 15.23
C GLU A 1 -7.24 -21.66 13.97
N ALA A 2 -7.17 -20.33 14.06
CA ALA A 2 -7.41 -19.44 12.92
C ALA A 2 -6.29 -18.39 12.80
N LEU A 3 -5.87 -18.11 11.57
CA LEU A 3 -5.00 -17.00 11.22
C LEU A 3 -5.83 -15.93 10.49
N ILE A 4 -5.43 -14.67 10.62
CA ILE A 4 -6.00 -13.54 9.89
C ILE A 4 -5.00 -13.13 8.82
N LEU A 5 -5.46 -13.10 7.57
CA LEU A 5 -4.77 -12.48 6.45
C LEU A 5 -5.43 -11.13 6.18
N LEU A 6 -4.74 -10.04 6.52
CA LEU A 6 -5.17 -8.66 6.31
C LEU A 6 -4.62 -8.17 4.97
N LEU A 7 -5.51 -7.76 4.07
CA LEU A 7 -5.17 -7.33 2.71
C LEU A 7 -5.82 -5.97 2.40
N PRO A 8 -5.07 -5.03 1.80
CA PRO A 8 -5.65 -3.85 1.18
C PRO A 8 -6.55 -4.24 0.00
N ALA A 9 -7.67 -3.55 -0.16
CA ALA A 9 -8.66 -3.86 -1.19
C ALA A 9 -8.30 -3.28 -2.58
N ASP A 10 -7.31 -2.39 -2.61
CA ASP A 10 -6.90 -1.56 -3.74
C ASP A 10 -5.50 -1.93 -4.28
N HIS A 11 -5.02 -3.14 -3.99
CA HIS A 11 -3.75 -3.65 -4.54
C HIS A 11 -3.98 -4.60 -5.72
N LEU A 12 -3.05 -4.56 -6.69
CA LEU A 12 -2.94 -5.55 -7.74
C LEU A 12 -1.95 -6.64 -7.31
N ILE A 13 -2.31 -7.90 -7.55
CA ILE A 13 -1.42 -9.05 -7.42
C ILE A 13 -1.54 -9.84 -8.72
N ALA A 14 -0.54 -9.73 -9.60
CA ALA A 14 -0.58 -10.38 -10.91
C ALA A 14 -0.36 -11.90 -10.82
N ASP A 15 0.50 -12.37 -9.91
CA ASP A 15 0.77 -13.79 -9.70
C ASP A 15 0.10 -14.28 -8.40
N ARG A 16 -1.15 -14.70 -8.54
CA ARG A 16 -1.95 -15.28 -7.44
C ARG A 16 -1.33 -16.55 -6.87
N ALA A 17 -0.72 -17.40 -7.71
CA ALA A 17 -0.18 -18.68 -7.25
C ALA A 17 1.05 -18.46 -6.36
N ALA A 18 1.95 -17.56 -6.76
CA ALA A 18 3.10 -17.16 -5.96
C ALA A 18 2.67 -16.53 -4.63
N PHE A 19 1.62 -15.70 -4.64
CA PHE A 19 1.08 -15.10 -3.41
C PHE A 19 0.54 -16.15 -2.44
N LEU A 20 -0.29 -17.09 -2.92
CA LEU A 20 -0.82 -18.16 -2.07
C LEU A 20 0.30 -19.05 -1.52
N ALA A 21 1.31 -19.35 -2.32
CA ALA A 21 2.49 -20.10 -1.88
C ALA A 21 3.26 -19.35 -0.77
N ALA A 22 3.38 -18.02 -0.87
CA ALA A 22 3.99 -17.19 0.17
C ALA A 22 3.17 -17.21 1.47
N VAL A 23 1.83 -17.12 1.39
CA VAL A 23 0.93 -17.20 2.55
C VAL A 23 1.05 -18.55 3.25
N VAL A 24 1.03 -19.67 2.50
CA VAL A 24 1.16 -21.01 3.06
C VAL A 24 2.50 -21.19 3.77
N ARG A 25 3.58 -20.70 3.16
CA ARG A 25 4.93 -20.74 3.73
C ARG A 25 5.06 -19.91 5.01
N ALA A 26 4.35 -18.79 5.09
CA ALA A 26 4.32 -17.90 6.25
C ALA A 26 3.51 -18.45 7.44
N ALA A 27 2.49 -19.27 7.17
CA ALA A 27 1.48 -19.67 8.16
C ALA A 27 2.06 -20.30 9.44
N PRO A 28 3.10 -21.17 9.41
CA PRO A 28 3.70 -21.72 10.63
C PRO A 28 4.29 -20.64 11.55
N PHE A 29 4.87 -19.58 10.97
CA PHE A 29 5.51 -18.49 11.71
C PHE A 29 4.48 -17.50 12.28
N ALA A 30 3.35 -17.31 11.58
CA ALA A 30 2.28 -16.38 11.98
C ALA A 30 1.61 -16.72 13.32
N ARG A 31 1.80 -17.94 13.83
CA ARG A 31 1.39 -18.35 15.18
C ARG A 31 2.06 -17.56 16.30
N GLN A 32 3.26 -17.05 16.06
CA GLN A 32 4.06 -16.36 17.06
C GLN A 32 4.58 -15.00 16.58
N ARG A 33 4.30 -14.62 15.34
CA ARG A 33 4.87 -13.43 14.69
C ARG A 33 3.82 -12.70 13.88
N VAL A 34 4.04 -11.41 13.65
CA VAL A 34 3.27 -10.62 12.67
C VAL A 34 4.05 -10.63 11.38
N ILE A 35 3.53 -11.33 10.38
CA ILE A 35 4.20 -11.49 9.09
C ILE A 35 3.73 -10.40 8.14
N THR A 36 4.65 -9.77 7.42
CA THR A 36 4.39 -8.92 6.24
C THR A 36 5.02 -9.53 4.99
N PHE A 37 4.60 -9.04 3.81
CA PHE A 37 5.06 -9.50 2.51
C PHE A 37 5.89 -8.39 1.85
N GLY A 38 7.13 -8.71 1.53
CA GLY A 38 8.13 -7.75 1.06
C GLY A 38 8.40 -7.86 -0.43
N MET A 39 8.29 -6.75 -1.15
CA MET A 39 8.69 -6.68 -2.57
C MET A 39 10.13 -6.17 -2.68
N ALA A 40 10.90 -6.73 -3.62
CA ALA A 40 12.22 -6.20 -3.91
C ALA A 40 12.07 -4.77 -4.47
N PRO A 41 12.74 -3.75 -3.89
CA PRO A 41 12.69 -2.40 -4.41
C PRO A 41 13.48 -2.33 -5.72
N ASP A 42 12.91 -1.68 -6.73
CA ASP A 42 13.59 -1.41 -8.00
C ASP A 42 13.97 0.07 -8.18
N ARG A 43 13.51 0.93 -7.26
CA ARG A 43 13.74 2.37 -7.25
C ARG A 43 13.67 2.92 -5.82
N PRO A 44 14.22 4.12 -5.55
CA PRO A 44 14.16 4.75 -4.23
C PRO A 44 12.80 5.44 -4.01
N ALA A 45 11.72 4.66 -3.94
CA ALA A 45 10.37 5.17 -3.70
C ALA A 45 10.25 5.76 -2.28
N THR A 46 9.76 6.98 -2.12
CA THR A 46 9.50 7.61 -0.81
C THR A 46 8.06 7.38 -0.32
N GLY A 47 7.19 6.86 -1.18
CA GLY A 47 5.77 6.61 -0.88
C GLY A 47 5.50 5.28 -0.15
N TYR A 48 6.50 4.40 -0.04
CA TYR A 48 6.36 3.08 0.57
C TYR A 48 7.10 2.98 1.90
N GLY A 49 6.61 2.10 2.78
CA GLY A 49 7.39 1.61 3.91
C GLY A 49 8.52 0.69 3.46
N TYR A 50 9.64 0.70 4.17
CA TYR A 50 10.80 -0.16 3.94
C TYR A 50 11.01 -1.09 5.13
N ILE A 51 11.33 -2.34 4.81
CA ILE A 51 11.59 -3.42 5.75
C ILE A 51 13.02 -3.86 5.56
N ARG A 52 13.87 -3.62 6.55
CA ARG A 52 15.22 -4.23 6.59
C ARG A 52 15.07 -5.66 7.08
N SER A 53 15.48 -6.62 6.26
CA SER A 53 15.52 -8.01 6.72
C SER A 53 16.61 -8.22 7.77
N GLY A 54 16.33 -9.14 8.69
CA GLY A 54 17.28 -9.67 9.65
C GLY A 54 17.55 -11.14 9.39
N GLU A 55 17.84 -11.87 10.45
CA GLU A 55 18.22 -13.28 10.38
C GLU A 55 17.13 -14.18 9.76
N PRO A 56 17.52 -15.23 9.02
CA PRO A 56 16.58 -16.22 8.52
C PRO A 56 15.88 -16.96 9.65
N LEU A 57 14.56 -17.11 9.52
CA LEU A 57 13.73 -17.91 10.44
C LEU A 57 13.44 -19.31 9.89
N GLY A 58 13.62 -19.52 8.58
CA GLY A 58 13.34 -20.77 7.86
C GLY A 58 12.42 -20.54 6.66
N ASP A 59 12.48 -21.42 5.66
CA ASP A 59 11.62 -21.40 4.46
C ASP A 59 11.53 -20.01 3.77
N GLY A 60 12.65 -19.29 3.70
CA GLY A 60 12.69 -17.95 3.09
C GLY A 60 11.88 -16.89 3.85
N VAL A 61 11.48 -17.14 5.10
CA VAL A 61 10.93 -16.14 6.02
C VAL A 61 12.09 -15.54 6.81
N LEU A 62 12.14 -14.22 6.89
CA LEU A 62 13.21 -13.46 7.55
C LEU A 62 12.63 -12.70 8.74
N ALA A 63 13.40 -12.56 9.82
CA ALA A 63 13.07 -11.59 10.86
C ALA A 63 13.10 -10.17 10.29
N ILE A 64 12.43 -9.23 10.94
CA ILE A 64 12.57 -7.80 10.61
C ILE A 64 13.61 -7.20 11.55
N ALA A 65 14.69 -6.66 10.97
CA ALA A 65 15.71 -5.93 11.72
C ALA A 65 15.28 -4.48 11.96
N ALA A 66 14.60 -3.86 11.00
CA ALA A 66 14.03 -2.53 11.13
C ALA A 66 12.84 -2.36 10.17
N PHE A 67 11.87 -1.56 10.59
CA PHE A 67 10.74 -1.13 9.79
C PHE A 67 10.71 0.40 9.78
N ARG A 68 10.56 1.01 8.61
CA ARG A 68 10.52 2.46 8.44
C ARG A 68 9.46 2.87 7.44
N GLU A 69 8.46 3.60 7.89
CA GLU A 69 7.42 4.13 7.01
C GLU A 69 7.89 5.39 6.28
N LYS A 70 7.80 5.37 4.93
CA LYS A 70 7.97 6.55 4.05
C LYS A 70 9.23 7.39 4.33
N PRO A 71 10.44 6.84 4.10
CA PRO A 71 11.69 7.57 4.27
C PRO A 71 11.80 8.76 3.29
N ASP A 72 12.70 9.69 3.60
CA ASP A 72 13.10 10.72 2.64
C ASP A 72 13.87 10.12 1.45
N ALA A 73 14.07 10.93 0.41
CA ALA A 73 14.64 10.47 -0.85
C ALA A 73 16.11 10.04 -0.74
N ASP A 74 16.87 10.61 0.20
CA ASP A 74 18.27 10.26 0.41
C ASP A 74 18.35 8.89 1.10
N THR A 75 17.57 8.72 2.16
CA THR A 75 17.43 7.46 2.89
C THR A 75 16.91 6.32 1.99
N ALA A 76 15.94 6.60 1.12
CA ALA A 76 15.44 5.60 0.16
C ALA A 76 16.51 5.15 -0.86
N ARG A 77 17.40 6.06 -1.28
CA ARG A 77 18.54 5.74 -2.14
C ARG A 77 19.58 4.89 -1.42
N ASP A 78 19.83 5.18 -0.15
CA ASP A 78 20.73 4.39 0.67
C ASP A 78 20.20 2.96 0.85
N TYR A 79 18.91 2.79 1.15
CA TYR A 79 18.29 1.46 1.27
C TYR A 79 18.41 0.61 0.01
N LEU A 80 18.25 1.22 -1.16
CA LEU A 80 18.42 0.51 -2.44
C LEU A 80 19.88 0.11 -2.68
N THR A 81 20.83 0.96 -2.28
CA THR A 81 22.27 0.73 -2.46
C THR A 81 22.81 -0.32 -1.49
N GLU A 82 22.37 -0.30 -0.22
CA GLU A 82 22.77 -1.26 0.80
C GLU A 82 22.22 -2.67 0.53
N GLY A 83 21.01 -2.77 -0.02
CA GLY A 83 20.32 -4.04 -0.20
C GLY A 83 19.82 -4.65 1.11
N GLY A 84 19.12 -5.78 1.03
CA GLY A 84 18.46 -6.38 2.20
C GLY A 84 17.23 -5.60 2.70
N TYR A 85 16.74 -4.68 1.87
CA TYR A 85 15.51 -3.94 2.09
C TYR A 85 14.41 -4.44 1.15
N TYR A 86 13.18 -4.40 1.65
CA TYR A 86 11.97 -4.73 0.91
C TYR A 86 10.93 -3.63 1.08
N TRP A 87 10.14 -3.33 0.06
CA TRP A 87 8.95 -2.51 0.23
C TRP A 87 7.89 -3.27 1.01
N ASN A 88 7.27 -2.59 1.97
CA ASN A 88 6.10 -3.08 2.67
C ASN A 88 4.87 -3.00 1.78
N ALA A 89 4.27 -4.15 1.47
CA ALA A 89 3.09 -4.23 0.61
C ALA A 89 1.76 -4.01 1.37
N GLY A 90 1.79 -3.59 2.64
CA GLY A 90 0.60 -3.37 3.47
C GLY A 90 -0.25 -4.62 3.75
N MET A 91 0.30 -5.81 3.48
CA MET A 91 -0.36 -7.10 3.68
C MET A 91 0.22 -7.78 4.92
N PHE A 92 -0.64 -8.35 5.76
CA PHE A 92 -0.21 -8.96 7.02
C PHE A 92 -0.85 -10.32 7.26
N LEU A 93 -0.09 -11.27 7.83
CA LEU A 93 -0.58 -12.57 8.29
C LEU A 93 -0.19 -12.77 9.76
N PHE A 94 -1.18 -13.05 10.61
CA PHE A 94 -0.94 -13.18 12.05
C PHE A 94 -2.02 -14.02 12.74
N HIS A 95 -1.67 -14.56 13.90
CA HIS A 95 -2.66 -15.09 14.84
C HIS A 95 -3.34 -13.93 15.61
N PRO A 96 -4.67 -13.94 15.81
CA PRO A 96 -5.39 -12.83 16.46
C PRO A 96 -4.82 -12.44 17.82
N GLN A 97 -4.48 -13.44 18.65
CA GLN A 97 -3.90 -13.18 19.98
C GLN A 97 -2.54 -12.50 19.91
N VAL A 98 -1.70 -12.86 18.92
CA VAL A 98 -0.39 -12.24 18.72
C VAL A 98 -0.56 -10.77 18.38
N MET A 99 -1.50 -10.44 17.49
CA MET A 99 -1.81 -9.06 17.16
C MET A 99 -2.27 -8.27 18.39
N PHE A 100 -3.17 -8.83 19.22
CA PHE A 100 -3.61 -8.20 20.46
C PHE A 100 -2.48 -7.96 21.47
N GLU A 101 -1.54 -8.91 21.60
CA GLU A 101 -0.35 -8.79 22.45
C GLU A 101 0.60 -7.69 21.95
N GLU A 102 0.88 -7.65 20.65
CA GLU A 102 1.79 -6.65 20.05
C GLU A 102 1.24 -5.22 20.15
N PHE A 103 -0.08 -5.05 20.15
CA PHE A 103 -0.71 -3.76 20.41
C PHE A 103 -0.50 -3.23 21.84
N ALA A 104 0.18 -3.96 22.75
CA ALA A 104 0.58 -3.41 24.04
C ALA A 104 1.45 -2.13 23.91
N ALA A 105 2.22 -1.98 22.82
CA ALA A 105 3.01 -0.78 22.53
C ALA A 105 2.18 0.43 22.03
N SER A 106 0.89 0.21 21.77
CA SER A 106 -0.13 1.18 21.37
C SER A 106 -1.46 0.81 22.03
N SER A 107 -1.42 0.64 23.36
CA SER A 107 -2.56 0.12 24.13
C SER A 107 -3.77 1.04 24.08
N ASP A 108 -3.58 2.34 23.92
CA ASP A 108 -4.64 3.33 23.73
C ASP A 108 -5.51 3.04 22.49
N ILE A 109 -4.90 2.63 21.37
CA ILE A 109 -5.63 2.21 20.17
C ILE A 109 -6.43 0.94 20.45
N ARG A 110 -5.78 -0.08 21.04
CA ARG A 110 -6.41 -1.36 21.37
C ARG A 110 -7.59 -1.19 22.32
N ASP A 111 -7.36 -0.46 23.42
CA ASP A 111 -8.32 -0.30 24.49
C ASP A 111 -9.48 0.59 24.04
N GLY A 112 -9.22 1.63 23.25
CA GLY A 112 -10.25 2.45 22.60
C GLY A 112 -11.12 1.63 21.62
N ALA A 113 -10.51 0.82 20.76
CA ALA A 113 -11.24 -0.06 19.84
C ALA A 113 -12.08 -1.11 20.60
N LEU A 114 -11.55 -1.68 21.69
CA LEU A 114 -12.29 -2.61 22.55
C LEU A 114 -13.46 -1.93 23.26
N ALA A 115 -13.28 -0.70 23.76
CA ALA A 115 -14.35 0.07 24.36
C ALA A 115 -15.48 0.34 23.36
N ALA A 116 -15.13 0.76 22.13
CA ALA A 116 -16.10 0.98 21.07
C ALA A 116 -16.84 -0.30 20.65
N LEU A 117 -16.16 -1.45 20.68
CA LEU A 117 -16.76 -2.76 20.42
C LEU A 117 -17.66 -3.24 21.55
N HIS A 118 -17.33 -2.89 22.80
CA HIS A 118 -18.11 -3.27 23.98
C HIS A 118 -19.51 -2.63 23.95
N THR A 119 -19.58 -1.35 23.57
CA THR A 119 -20.84 -0.60 23.44
C THR A 119 -21.44 -0.65 22.03
N ALA A 120 -20.89 -1.48 21.14
CA ALA A 120 -21.35 -1.59 19.76
C ALA A 120 -22.81 -2.05 19.64
N ARG A 121 -23.54 -1.43 18.72
CA ARG A 121 -24.88 -1.86 18.31
C ARG A 121 -24.74 -3.04 17.34
N ARG A 122 -25.52 -4.10 17.56
CA ARG A 122 -25.51 -5.29 16.70
C ARG A 122 -26.86 -5.44 15.99
N THR A 123 -26.84 -5.74 14.69
CA THR A 123 -28.05 -5.98 13.89
C THR A 123 -27.79 -7.15 12.95
N GLY A 124 -28.32 -8.32 13.29
CA GLY A 124 -27.99 -9.56 12.56
C GLY A 124 -26.49 -9.87 12.65
N ALA A 125 -25.84 -9.96 11.49
CA ALA A 125 -24.39 -10.17 11.37
C ALA A 125 -23.58 -8.86 11.40
N GLU A 126 -24.25 -7.70 11.41
CA GLU A 126 -23.59 -6.40 11.38
C GLU A 126 -23.26 -5.92 12.78
N ILE A 127 -22.05 -5.38 12.94
CA ILE A 127 -21.57 -4.75 14.17
C ILE A 127 -21.25 -3.31 13.84
N PHE A 128 -21.98 -2.39 14.46
CA PHE A 128 -21.75 -0.95 14.37
C PHE A 128 -21.05 -0.52 15.66
N LEU A 129 -19.75 -0.20 15.57
CA LEU A 129 -18.98 0.30 16.71
C LEU A 129 -19.61 1.58 17.25
N ASP A 130 -19.47 1.81 18.56
CA ASP A 130 -19.89 3.08 19.15
C ASP A 130 -19.10 4.23 18.54
N ALA A 131 -19.82 5.17 17.93
CA ALA A 131 -19.22 6.23 17.14
C ALA A 131 -18.37 7.19 17.98
N ALA A 132 -18.79 7.51 19.21
CA ALA A 132 -18.06 8.44 20.06
C ALA A 132 -16.77 7.82 20.61
N ALA A 133 -16.84 6.58 21.10
CA ALA A 133 -15.68 5.84 21.58
C ALA A 133 -14.67 5.56 20.44
N PHE A 134 -15.17 5.18 19.26
CA PHE A 134 -14.30 4.93 18.11
C PHE A 134 -13.64 6.22 17.61
N ALA A 135 -14.37 7.34 17.54
CA ALA A 135 -13.81 8.63 17.14
C ALA A 135 -12.76 9.18 18.12
N ALA A 136 -12.86 8.83 19.41
CA ALA A 136 -11.86 9.19 20.41
C ALA A 136 -10.60 8.31 20.38
N THR A 137 -10.63 7.19 19.63
CA THR A 137 -9.48 6.28 19.52
C THR A 137 -8.42 6.88 18.59
N PRO A 138 -7.12 6.85 18.97
CA PRO A 138 -6.06 7.37 18.10
C PRO A 138 -6.06 6.69 16.73
N SER A 139 -5.95 7.49 15.69
CA SER A 139 -5.89 7.02 14.31
C SER A 139 -4.44 7.03 13.82
N LEU A 140 -3.79 5.87 13.89
CA LEU A 140 -2.44 5.65 13.38
C LEU A 140 -2.43 4.45 12.42
N PRO A 141 -1.63 4.49 11.33
CA PRO A 141 -1.36 3.32 10.50
C PRO A 141 -0.84 2.15 11.33
N LEU A 142 -1.18 0.92 10.93
CA LEU A 142 -0.68 -0.29 11.60
C LEU A 142 0.86 -0.34 11.60
N ASP A 143 1.46 0.18 10.54
CA ASP A 143 2.90 0.27 10.31
C ASP A 143 3.59 1.02 11.45
N THR A 144 3.10 2.21 11.82
CA THR A 144 3.68 3.03 12.89
C THR A 144 3.15 2.67 14.27
N ALA A 145 1.90 2.24 14.38
CA ALA A 145 1.29 1.82 15.64
C ALA A 145 1.95 0.55 16.19
N LEU A 146 2.36 -0.38 15.32
CA LEU A 146 2.82 -1.71 15.69
C LEU A 146 4.13 -2.12 15.00
N MET A 147 4.23 -2.05 13.68
CA MET A 147 5.36 -2.66 12.94
C MET A 147 6.70 -1.98 13.20
N GLU A 148 6.74 -0.68 13.45
CA GLU A 148 7.97 0.03 13.84
C GLU A 148 8.44 -0.29 15.27
N LYS A 149 7.56 -0.88 16.10
CA LYS A 149 7.80 -1.13 17.53
C LYS A 149 7.95 -2.61 17.87
N THR A 150 7.50 -3.51 17.00
CA THR A 150 7.47 -4.96 17.26
C THR A 150 8.85 -5.60 17.20
N ALA A 151 9.12 -6.52 18.13
CA ALA A 151 10.26 -7.45 18.06
C ALA A 151 9.88 -8.80 17.40
N ARG A 152 8.60 -9.00 17.09
CA ARG A 152 8.02 -10.23 16.54
C ARG A 152 7.64 -10.09 15.06
N GLY A 153 8.03 -8.99 14.42
CA GLY A 153 7.89 -8.80 12.97
C GLY A 153 8.70 -9.82 12.17
N ALA A 154 8.11 -10.32 11.08
CA ALA A 154 8.81 -11.11 10.08
C ALA A 154 8.37 -10.69 8.67
N VAL A 155 9.26 -10.83 7.69
CA VAL A 155 8.99 -10.53 6.29
C VAL A 155 9.16 -11.77 5.44
N VAL A 156 8.26 -11.93 4.48
CA VAL A 156 8.35 -12.91 3.42
C VAL A 156 8.67 -12.18 2.12
N PRO A 157 9.93 -12.20 1.67
CA PRO A 157 10.27 -11.76 0.33
C PRO A 157 9.45 -12.54 -0.70
N CYS A 158 8.78 -11.84 -1.60
CA CYS A 158 8.05 -12.46 -2.68
C CYS A 158 8.02 -11.60 -3.95
N ALA A 159 7.91 -12.27 -5.10
CA ALA A 159 7.73 -11.66 -6.40
C ALA A 159 6.36 -12.09 -6.92
N ILE A 160 5.33 -11.28 -6.63
CA ILE A 160 3.93 -11.62 -6.92
C ILE A 160 3.30 -10.70 -7.98
N GLY A 161 4.12 -9.88 -8.64
CA GLY A 161 3.65 -8.78 -9.49
C GLY A 161 2.72 -7.85 -8.72
N TRP A 162 3.17 -7.43 -7.54
CA TRP A 162 2.42 -6.53 -6.67
C TRP A 162 2.51 -5.10 -7.20
N ALA A 163 1.39 -4.39 -7.12
CA ALA A 163 1.35 -2.95 -7.26
C ALA A 163 0.34 -2.34 -6.30
N ASP A 164 0.71 -1.25 -5.65
CA ASP A 164 -0.21 -0.38 -4.93
C ASP A 164 -0.95 0.49 -5.96
N VAL A 165 -2.19 0.10 -6.30
CA VAL A 165 -3.01 0.82 -7.29
C VAL A 165 -3.50 2.18 -6.74
N GLY A 166 -3.03 2.60 -5.56
CA GLY A 166 -3.17 3.95 -5.04
C GLY A 166 -2.37 5.02 -5.80
N ALA A 167 -1.45 4.66 -6.70
CA ALA A 167 -0.70 5.59 -7.56
C ALA A 167 -1.07 5.42 -9.05
N TRP A 168 -1.38 6.52 -9.72
CA TRP A 168 -1.63 6.51 -11.17
C TRP A 168 -0.42 6.06 -12.01
N ASP A 169 0.80 6.16 -11.49
CA ASP A 169 1.99 5.61 -12.15
C ASP A 169 1.93 4.08 -12.27
N GLU A 170 1.41 3.40 -11.24
CA GLU A 170 1.25 1.94 -11.28
C GLU A 170 0.24 1.51 -12.34
N VAL A 171 -0.80 2.32 -12.55
CA VAL A 171 -1.76 2.11 -13.66
C VAL A 171 -1.03 2.19 -14.99
N TRP A 172 -0.11 3.15 -15.18
CA TRP A 172 0.70 3.22 -16.39
C TRP A 172 1.61 1.99 -16.55
N CYS A 173 2.32 1.59 -15.49
CA CYS A 173 3.23 0.45 -15.49
C CYS A 173 2.55 -0.83 -15.95
N HIS A 174 1.34 -1.11 -15.45
CA HIS A 174 0.61 -2.36 -15.70
C HIS A 174 -0.33 -2.31 -16.91
N SER A 175 -0.47 -1.16 -17.57
CA SER A 175 -1.30 -1.04 -18.76
C SER A 175 -0.53 -1.32 -20.05
N ASN A 176 -1.28 -1.74 -21.07
CA ASN A 176 -0.77 -1.86 -22.44
C ASN A 176 -0.39 -0.48 -22.97
N LYS A 177 0.82 -0.37 -23.50
CA LYS A 177 1.40 0.86 -24.05
C LYS A 177 1.43 0.78 -25.57
N ASP A 178 1.34 1.93 -26.22
CA ASP A 178 1.67 2.04 -27.64
C ASP A 178 3.19 2.15 -27.88
N ASP A 179 3.58 2.27 -29.14
CA ASP A 179 4.98 2.35 -29.58
C ASP A 179 5.76 3.53 -28.98
N GLN A 180 5.07 4.56 -28.48
CA GLN A 180 5.67 5.73 -27.82
C GLN A 180 5.55 5.64 -26.28
N GLY A 181 5.15 4.49 -25.74
CA GLY A 181 5.03 4.29 -24.30
C GLY A 181 3.77 4.92 -23.70
N ASN A 182 2.82 5.40 -24.49
CA ASN A 182 1.60 6.00 -23.94
C ASN A 182 0.56 4.94 -23.60
N VAL A 183 -0.10 5.13 -22.47
CA VAL A 183 -1.33 4.43 -22.09
C VAL A 183 -2.50 5.37 -22.38
N ARG A 184 -3.40 4.93 -23.25
CA ARG A 184 -4.55 5.74 -23.70
C ARG A 184 -5.85 5.01 -23.36
N HIS A 185 -6.74 5.68 -22.64
CA HIS A 185 -8.07 5.18 -22.31
C HIS A 185 -9.15 6.20 -22.67
N GLY A 186 -10.14 5.79 -23.46
CA GLY A 186 -11.22 6.67 -23.92
C GLY A 186 -10.86 7.50 -25.16
N ALA A 187 -11.54 8.64 -25.34
CA ALA A 187 -11.40 9.50 -26.51
C ALA A 187 -10.13 10.38 -26.43
N VAL A 188 -8.98 9.81 -26.78
CA VAL A 188 -7.66 10.47 -26.72
C VAL A 188 -7.04 10.66 -28.09
N VAL A 189 -6.58 11.89 -28.37
CA VAL A 189 -5.74 12.23 -29.52
C VAL A 189 -4.39 12.73 -28.99
N ALA A 190 -3.30 12.17 -29.51
CA ALA A 190 -1.94 12.52 -29.09
C ALA A 190 -1.04 12.69 -30.32
N ILE A 191 -0.27 13.77 -30.34
CA ILE A 191 0.74 14.08 -31.36
C ILE A 191 2.06 14.39 -30.64
N ASP A 192 3.18 13.85 -31.09
CA ASP A 192 4.50 14.08 -30.47
C ASP A 192 4.46 13.92 -28.94
N ALA A 193 3.94 12.78 -28.47
CA ALA A 193 3.73 12.52 -27.05
C ALA A 193 4.25 11.15 -26.65
N ALA A 194 4.99 11.06 -25.54
CA ALA A 194 5.64 9.82 -25.11
C ALA A 194 5.48 9.55 -23.60
N ASN A 195 5.41 8.27 -23.22
CA ASN A 195 5.38 7.83 -21.82
C ASN A 195 4.27 8.45 -20.94
N ASN A 196 3.13 8.81 -21.54
CA ASN A 196 2.01 9.42 -20.81
C ASN A 196 0.98 8.38 -20.38
N LEU A 197 0.25 8.65 -19.29
CA LEU A 197 -1.03 8.03 -18.97
C LEU A 197 -2.15 9.02 -19.24
N ILE A 198 -2.99 8.77 -20.24
CA ILE A 198 -4.08 9.66 -20.63
C ILE A 198 -5.40 8.92 -20.55
N ARG A 199 -6.26 9.32 -19.62
CA ARG A 199 -7.59 8.77 -19.41
C ARG A 199 -8.64 9.85 -19.62
N ALA A 200 -9.54 9.60 -20.57
CA ALA A 200 -10.61 10.49 -20.95
C ALA A 200 -11.97 9.83 -20.69
N GLU A 201 -12.72 10.39 -19.75
CA GLU A 201 -14.08 9.95 -19.39
C GLU A 201 -15.05 11.13 -19.55
N GLY A 202 -16.09 10.95 -20.37
CA GLY A 202 -17.11 11.97 -20.62
C GLY A 202 -16.69 13.13 -21.53
N MET A 203 -15.40 13.24 -21.88
CA MET A 203 -14.90 14.26 -22.82
C MET A 203 -13.74 13.74 -23.68
N LYS A 204 -13.42 14.46 -24.75
CA LYS A 204 -12.25 14.18 -25.60
C LYS A 204 -11.03 14.93 -25.06
N VAL A 205 -9.90 14.24 -24.97
CA VAL A 205 -8.60 14.83 -24.58
C VAL A 205 -7.69 14.85 -25.79
N CYS A 206 -7.14 16.03 -26.11
CA CYS A 206 -6.18 16.24 -27.18
C CYS A 206 -4.89 16.80 -26.60
N VAL A 207 -3.75 16.14 -26.85
CA VAL A 207 -2.45 16.55 -26.34
C VAL A 207 -1.42 16.61 -27.47
N ALA A 208 -0.46 17.53 -27.35
CA ALA A 208 0.66 17.63 -28.27
C ALA A 208 1.95 18.03 -27.53
N GLY A 209 3.07 17.38 -27.84
CA GLY A 209 4.39 17.78 -27.31
C GLY A 209 4.59 17.51 -25.81
N ILE A 210 3.87 16.55 -25.22
CA ILE A 210 3.96 16.24 -23.78
C ILE A 210 4.60 14.88 -23.54
N SER A 211 5.37 14.76 -22.46
CA SER A 211 5.95 13.47 -22.05
C SER A 211 5.92 13.30 -20.55
N ASP A 212 5.87 12.03 -20.13
CA ASP A 212 5.93 11.63 -18.71
C ASP A 212 4.83 12.26 -17.84
N LEU A 213 3.64 12.49 -18.41
CA LEU A 213 2.49 13.05 -17.70
C LEU A 213 1.38 12.02 -17.44
N ILE A 214 0.69 12.23 -16.33
CA ILE A 214 -0.62 11.66 -16.05
C ILE A 214 -1.68 12.73 -16.34
N VAL A 215 -2.62 12.42 -17.22
CA VAL A 215 -3.76 13.27 -17.61
C VAL A 215 -5.04 12.47 -17.39
N ILE A 216 -5.79 12.82 -16.35
CA ILE A 216 -7.08 12.19 -16.03
C ILE A 216 -8.18 13.23 -16.20
N ALA A 217 -9.03 13.07 -17.20
CA ALA A 217 -10.19 13.91 -17.43
C ALA A 217 -11.47 13.13 -17.11
N THR A 218 -12.21 13.58 -16.11
CA THR A 218 -13.55 13.09 -15.76
C THR A 218 -14.56 14.24 -15.90
N PRO A 219 -15.88 13.97 -15.80
CA PRO A 219 -16.89 15.04 -15.77
C PRO A 219 -16.73 16.04 -14.62
N GLU A 220 -16.07 15.62 -13.53
CA GLU A 220 -15.92 16.42 -12.31
C GLU A 220 -14.65 17.28 -12.32
N ALA A 221 -13.55 16.74 -12.86
CA ALA A 221 -12.26 17.42 -12.84
C ALA A 221 -11.31 16.93 -13.94
N VAL A 222 -10.36 17.79 -14.30
CA VAL A 222 -9.17 17.41 -15.08
C VAL A 222 -7.95 17.52 -14.19
N ILE A 223 -7.24 16.41 -14.03
CA ILE A 223 -6.01 16.31 -13.26
C ILE A 223 -4.85 16.11 -14.23
N VAL A 224 -3.83 16.95 -14.10
CA VAL A 224 -2.57 16.86 -14.86
C VAL A 224 -1.41 16.93 -13.90
N LEU A 225 -0.54 15.93 -13.91
CA LEU A 225 0.66 15.90 -13.08
C LEU A 225 1.79 15.12 -13.74
N PRO A 226 3.05 15.42 -13.39
CA PRO A 226 4.18 14.55 -13.71
C PRO A 226 3.96 13.14 -13.16
N ARG A 227 4.39 12.14 -13.92
CA ARG A 227 4.22 10.72 -13.58
C ARG A 227 4.96 10.33 -12.30
N ASP A 228 6.15 10.88 -12.08
CA ASP A 228 6.95 10.71 -10.86
C ASP A 228 6.28 11.31 -9.60
N ARG A 229 5.25 12.14 -9.77
CA ARG A 229 4.45 12.74 -8.69
C ARG A 229 3.06 12.14 -8.56
N ALA A 230 2.81 10.95 -9.13
CA ALA A 230 1.49 10.31 -9.19
C ALA A 230 0.68 10.29 -7.87
N GLN A 231 1.37 10.22 -6.72
CA GLN A 231 0.76 10.22 -5.39
C GLN A 231 0.11 11.56 -4.99
N ASP A 232 0.53 12.66 -5.60
CA ASP A 232 0.01 14.01 -5.32
C ASP A 232 -1.46 14.15 -5.75
N VAL A 233 -2.02 13.19 -6.49
CA VAL A 233 -3.44 13.16 -6.82
C VAL A 233 -4.34 13.20 -5.58
N LYS A 234 -3.91 12.60 -4.46
CA LYS A 234 -4.66 12.61 -3.20
C LYS A 234 -4.76 14.04 -2.65
N ALA A 235 -3.64 14.75 -2.63
CA ALA A 235 -3.58 16.15 -2.21
C ALA A 235 -4.37 17.06 -3.16
N LEU A 236 -4.29 16.84 -4.48
CA LEU A 236 -5.06 17.59 -5.47
C LEU A 236 -6.57 17.40 -5.28
N ARG A 237 -7.03 16.18 -5.00
CA ARG A 237 -8.45 15.90 -4.74
C ARG A 237 -8.96 16.66 -3.51
N GLU A 238 -8.20 16.66 -2.41
CA GLU A 238 -8.56 17.38 -1.19
C GLU A 238 -8.60 18.90 -1.39
N LEU A 239 -7.64 19.44 -2.13
CA LEU A 239 -7.62 20.87 -2.45
C LEU A 239 -8.78 21.27 -3.38
N ALA A 240 -9.08 20.44 -4.39
CA ALA A 240 -10.15 20.70 -5.35
C ALA A 240 -11.53 20.80 -4.66
N THR A 241 -11.80 19.97 -3.65
CA THR A 241 -13.04 20.05 -2.86
C THR A 241 -13.24 21.35 -2.09
N ARG A 242 -12.18 22.16 -1.91
CA ARG A 242 -12.24 23.47 -1.21
C ARG A 242 -12.46 24.65 -2.17
N VAL A 243 -12.36 24.42 -3.48
CA VAL A 243 -12.45 25.45 -4.53
C VAL A 243 -13.85 25.48 -5.17
N ALA A 244 -14.72 24.52 -4.82
CA ALA A 244 -16.10 24.43 -5.28
C ALA A 244 -17.07 25.26 -4.44
#